data_AF-A0A850BIX2-F1
#
_entry.id   AF-A0A850BIX2-F1
#
_cell.length_a   1.000
_cell.length_b   1.000
_cell.length_c   1.000
_cell.angle_alpha   90.00
_cell.angle_beta   90.00
_cell.angle_gamma   90.00
#
_symmetry.space_group_name_H-M   'P 1'
#
loop_
_entity.id
_entity.type
_entity.pdbx_description
1 polymer ?
#
loop_
_entity_poly.entity_id
_entity_poly.type
_entity_poly.pdbx_seq_one_letter_code
_entity_poly.pdbx_strand_id
1 'polypeptide(L)'
;MGAALMPVGCSAGADGEGQDVDNTDVFGMSYEEFKATVYQEPDTGLWIVDGDTPVADERGLRDFYYKHIQQGALSIYTSGGVDVKWSAAQQVNITYCISDTFGANKSAMVTAMNNATAAWEAAANVNFVHLTQYDSSCTASQSNVVFDVRPVSGQSYLARAFFPNSSRSQRNILVDSSSFGNLGQWTLAGILRHELGHTLGFRHEHTRPEAGTCFEDNNYRPLTEYDSKSVMHYPQCNGTNSGDLVLTAKDITGVQAIYGAPGGQPPPPPPPAQCAHDKCISGSALTSGCDACVTQICAADPYCCSTSWDSQCVQEVNSICGLSCGAQPAPCAHSVCTTGVKLAANCSSCATTVCAKDPYCCNTKWDGTCVNEAKSWCGAGACN
;
A
#
# COMPACT_ATOMS: atom_id res chain seq x y z
N MET A 1 -8.32 89.50 15.81
CA MET A 1 -8.66 88.88 17.10
C MET A 1 -9.54 87.66 16.84
N GLY A 2 -9.17 86.49 17.36
CA GLY A 2 -10.07 85.32 17.46
C GLY A 2 -9.81 84.18 16.48
N ALA A 3 -9.65 82.97 17.02
CA ALA A 3 -9.20 81.71 16.42
C ALA A 3 -10.25 80.93 15.58
N ALA A 4 -9.76 79.95 14.80
CA ALA A 4 -10.17 78.51 14.76
C ALA A 4 -9.42 77.80 13.60
N LEU A 5 -8.47 76.87 13.84
CA LEU A 5 -8.53 75.42 14.16
C LEU A 5 -8.48 74.47 12.92
N MET A 6 -7.67 73.42 13.04
CA MET A 6 -6.88 72.67 12.03
C MET A 6 -7.63 71.60 11.19
N PRO A 7 -6.96 71.03 10.17
CA PRO A 7 -6.62 69.60 10.26
C PRO A 7 -5.14 69.26 9.99
N VAL A 8 -4.74 68.14 10.59
CA VAL A 8 -3.39 67.56 10.67
C VAL A 8 -3.10 66.69 9.45
N GLY A 9 -1.92 66.89 8.87
CA GLY A 9 -1.18 65.87 8.15
C GLY A 9 0.23 65.78 8.72
N CYS A 10 0.82 64.58 8.73
CA CYS A 10 2.25 64.35 8.46
C CYS A 10 2.60 62.85 8.54
N SER A 11 3.00 62.33 7.38
CA SER A 11 4.16 61.47 7.10
C SER A 11 4.89 60.78 8.26
N ALA A 12 5.11 59.46 8.09
CA ALA A 12 6.34 58.80 8.50
C ALA A 12 6.66 57.69 7.49
N GLY A 13 7.88 57.69 6.96
CA GLY A 13 8.44 56.63 6.13
C GLY A 13 9.43 55.76 6.92
N ALA A 14 9.56 54.53 6.43
CA ALA A 14 10.72 53.63 6.42
C ALA A 14 11.39 53.25 7.76
N ASP A 15 11.11 52.01 8.21
CA ASP A 15 12.09 50.90 8.31
C ASP A 15 11.68 49.93 9.44
N GLY A 16 11.37 48.69 9.09
CA GLY A 16 11.07 47.62 10.05
C GLY A 16 10.36 46.43 9.41
N GLU A 17 11.14 45.37 9.18
CA GLU A 17 10.74 43.96 9.16
C GLU A 17 9.51 43.58 8.30
N GLY A 18 9.77 43.19 7.05
CA GLY A 18 8.85 42.34 6.30
C GLY A 18 8.86 40.93 6.86
N GLN A 19 8.11 40.69 7.94
CA GLN A 19 7.73 39.35 8.38
C GLN A 19 6.58 38.82 7.53
N ASP A 20 6.86 37.67 6.94
CA ASP A 20 5.97 36.54 6.69
C ASP A 20 4.61 36.82 6.04
N VAL A 21 4.62 36.54 4.73
CA VAL A 21 3.45 36.30 3.90
C VAL A 21 2.50 35.31 4.59
N ASP A 22 1.35 35.86 4.97
CA ASP A 22 0.06 35.23 5.19
C ASP A 22 -0.12 33.97 4.33
N ASN A 23 -0.19 32.81 4.99
CA ASN A 23 -0.57 31.54 4.39
C ASN A 23 -1.75 30.97 5.19
N THR A 24 -2.87 31.68 5.15
CA THR A 24 -4.16 31.15 5.58
C THR A 24 -4.79 30.35 4.44
N ASP A 25 -4.80 29.02 4.56
CA ASP A 25 -5.58 28.17 3.65
C ASP A 25 -6.46 27.17 4.44
N VAL A 26 -7.76 27.33 4.23
CA VAL A 26 -8.99 26.54 4.51
C VAL A 26 -9.22 25.87 5.89
N PHE A 27 -8.25 25.64 6.80
CA PHE A 27 -8.56 25.20 8.18
C PHE A 27 -7.93 26.01 9.32
N GLY A 28 -7.11 27.03 9.04
CA GLY A 28 -6.83 28.15 9.95
C GLY A 28 -6.22 27.86 11.33
N MET A 29 -5.87 26.61 11.68
CA MET A 29 -5.22 26.27 12.95
C MET A 29 -3.77 25.83 12.72
N SER A 30 -2.86 26.33 13.53
CA SER A 30 -1.44 25.98 13.57
C SER A 30 -1.20 24.55 14.11
N TYR A 31 0.01 24.01 13.91
CA TYR A 31 0.39 22.69 14.44
C TYR A 31 0.23 22.61 15.96
N GLU A 32 0.54 23.69 16.66
CA GLU A 32 0.43 23.74 18.12
C GLU A 32 -1.03 23.77 18.56
N GLU A 33 -1.91 24.43 17.81
CA GLU A 33 -3.36 24.39 18.03
C GLU A 33 -3.93 22.99 17.74
N PHE A 34 -3.48 22.33 16.66
CA PHE A 34 -3.86 20.95 16.34
C PHE A 34 -3.38 19.96 17.40
N LYS A 35 -2.10 20.01 17.80
CA LYS A 35 -1.54 19.15 18.84
C LYS A 35 -2.29 19.27 20.16
N ALA A 36 -2.80 20.47 20.49
CA ALA A 36 -3.57 20.72 21.70
C ALA A 36 -4.97 20.09 21.69
N THR A 37 -5.52 19.74 20.52
CA THR A 37 -6.83 19.07 20.40
C THR A 37 -6.73 17.55 20.34
N VAL A 38 -5.53 17.01 20.04
CA VAL A 38 -5.30 15.56 19.90
C VAL A 38 -5.12 14.91 21.27
N TYR A 39 -5.91 13.87 21.55
CA TYR A 39 -5.80 13.11 22.78
C TYR A 39 -4.50 12.31 22.82
N GLN A 40 -3.68 12.49 23.86
CA GLN A 40 -2.53 11.63 24.11
C GLN A 40 -2.90 10.56 25.14
N GLU A 41 -2.84 9.29 24.74
CA GLU A 41 -3.16 8.16 25.61
C GLU A 41 -2.14 8.09 26.77
N PRO A 42 -2.55 8.28 28.04
CA PRO A 42 -1.62 8.42 29.16
C PRO A 42 -0.73 7.20 29.39
N ASP A 43 -1.24 6.00 29.11
CA ASP A 43 -0.56 4.74 29.43
C ASP A 43 0.55 4.40 28.43
N THR A 44 0.38 4.79 27.17
CA THR A 44 1.30 4.44 26.08
C THR A 44 2.08 5.64 25.53
N GLY A 45 1.61 6.86 25.81
CA GLY A 45 2.15 8.09 25.24
C GLY A 45 1.82 8.31 23.75
N LEU A 46 0.98 7.44 23.16
CA LEU A 46 0.56 7.52 21.76
C LEU A 46 -0.42 8.68 21.57
N TRP A 47 -0.30 9.39 20.46
CA TRP A 47 -1.27 10.40 20.06
C TRP A 47 -2.40 9.74 19.29
N ILE A 48 -3.65 9.92 19.72
CA ILE A 48 -4.83 9.36 19.08
C ILE A 48 -5.43 10.43 18.18
N VAL A 49 -5.11 10.34 16.90
CA VAL A 49 -5.69 11.19 15.85
C VAL A 49 -6.97 10.55 15.32
N ASP A 50 -7.87 11.39 14.80
CA ASP A 50 -9.14 10.98 14.19
C ASP A 50 -10.04 10.10 15.07
N GLY A 51 -9.81 10.08 16.38
CA GLY A 51 -10.64 9.36 17.35
C GLY A 51 -10.17 7.94 17.67
N ASP A 52 -9.44 7.25 16.79
CA ASP A 52 -9.06 5.83 16.99
C ASP A 52 -7.69 5.44 16.39
N THR A 53 -6.94 6.39 15.81
CA THR A 53 -5.69 6.07 15.11
C THR A 53 -4.48 6.45 15.95
N PRO A 54 -3.67 5.49 16.43
CA PRO A 54 -2.50 5.79 17.26
C PRO A 54 -1.29 6.20 16.41
N VAL A 55 -0.65 7.29 16.80
CA VAL A 55 0.57 7.83 16.23
C VAL A 55 1.66 7.83 17.29
N ALA A 56 2.82 7.26 16.93
CA ALA A 56 3.83 6.84 17.89
C ALA A 56 4.59 7.98 18.58
N ASP A 57 4.80 9.10 17.88
CA ASP A 57 5.62 10.19 18.38
C ASP A 57 5.22 11.54 17.76
N GLU A 58 5.79 12.61 18.31
CA GLU A 58 5.52 13.98 17.86
C GLU A 58 5.94 14.22 16.41
N ARG A 59 6.95 13.49 15.91
CA ARG A 59 7.32 13.55 14.48
C ARG A 59 6.23 12.92 13.63
N GLY A 60 5.68 11.78 14.03
CA GLY A 60 4.52 11.16 13.40
C GLY A 60 3.29 12.07 13.47
N LEU A 61 3.07 12.77 14.58
CA LEU A 61 1.97 13.72 14.73
C LEU A 61 2.16 14.98 13.86
N ARG A 62 3.41 15.42 13.71
CA ARG A 62 3.79 16.58 12.89
C ARG A 62 3.79 16.24 11.39
N ASP A 63 4.24 15.04 11.03
CA ASP A 63 4.02 14.43 9.71
C ASP A 63 2.52 14.23 9.47
N PHE A 64 1.75 13.97 10.53
CA PHE A 64 0.30 13.96 10.55
C PHE A 64 -0.31 15.39 10.41
N TYR A 65 0.44 16.48 10.50
CA TYR A 65 -0.15 17.81 10.37
C TYR A 65 0.20 18.45 9.02
N TYR A 66 1.46 18.30 8.58
CA TYR A 66 1.95 19.00 7.40
C TYR A 66 1.57 18.35 6.06
N LYS A 67 1.16 17.08 6.04
CA LYS A 67 0.77 16.38 4.80
C LYS A 67 -0.74 16.48 4.53
N HIS A 68 -1.48 17.24 5.34
CA HIS A 68 -2.91 17.03 5.59
C HIS A 68 -3.80 18.18 5.08
N ILE A 69 -3.40 18.78 3.96
CA ILE A 69 -4.28 19.58 3.12
C ILE A 69 -4.23 18.98 1.72
N GLN A 70 -5.31 18.30 1.33
CA GLN A 70 -5.78 17.98 -0.05
C GLN A 70 -5.92 16.49 -0.44
N GLN A 71 -7.20 16.13 -0.67
CA GLN A 71 -7.68 15.15 -1.65
C GLN A 71 -7.62 13.67 -1.24
N GLY A 72 -8.62 12.88 -1.67
CA GLY A 72 -9.18 11.72 -0.94
C GLY A 72 -9.22 10.34 -1.63
N ALA A 73 -9.35 9.24 -0.85
CA ALA A 73 -10.18 8.05 -1.15
C ALA A 73 -10.38 7.01 0.02
N LEU A 74 -10.93 5.79 -0.22
CA LEU A 74 -10.85 4.57 0.62
C LEU A 74 -9.46 4.07 0.40
N SER A 75 -8.72 3.97 1.49
CA SER A 75 -7.31 4.11 1.29
C SER A 75 -6.52 3.10 2.07
N ILE A 76 -5.63 2.43 1.36
CA ILE A 76 -4.57 1.70 2.02
C ILE A 76 -3.55 2.71 2.54
N TYR A 77 -3.20 2.61 3.82
CA TYR A 77 -2.12 3.40 4.39
C TYR A 77 -0.83 3.11 3.62
N THR A 78 -0.07 4.14 3.27
CA THR A 78 1.24 3.97 2.62
C THR A 78 2.35 4.55 3.48
N SER A 79 3.48 3.86 3.56
CA SER A 79 4.68 4.33 4.24
C SER A 79 5.83 4.35 3.24
N GLY A 80 6.41 5.52 2.98
CA GLY A 80 7.44 5.68 1.95
C GLY A 80 6.94 5.36 0.52
N GLY A 81 5.64 5.50 0.25
CA GLY A 81 5.03 5.21 -1.06
C GLY A 81 4.67 3.73 -1.28
N VAL A 82 4.79 2.88 -0.27
CA VAL A 82 4.44 1.45 -0.33
C VAL A 82 3.21 1.17 0.53
N ASP A 83 2.27 0.41 -0.03
CA ASP A 83 1.08 -0.11 0.66
C ASP A 83 1.46 -0.85 1.96
N VAL A 84 0.94 -0.37 3.09
CA VAL A 84 1.09 -1.00 4.41
C VAL A 84 0.00 -2.07 4.55
N LYS A 85 0.39 -3.30 4.23
CA LYS A 85 -0.47 -4.50 4.27
C LYS A 85 0.28 -5.70 4.82
N TRP A 86 -0.47 -6.74 5.17
CA TRP A 86 0.12 -8.05 5.44
C TRP A 86 0.68 -8.68 4.17
N SER A 87 1.77 -9.45 4.33
CA SER A 87 2.26 -10.31 3.25
C SER A 87 1.25 -11.42 2.92
N ALA A 88 1.40 -12.04 1.74
CA ALA A 88 0.54 -13.15 1.33
C ALA A 88 0.51 -14.33 2.31
N ALA A 89 1.60 -14.55 3.06
CA ALA A 89 1.66 -15.58 4.09
C ALA A 89 0.96 -15.14 5.39
N GLN A 90 1.10 -13.86 5.76
CA GLN A 90 0.52 -13.33 7.00
C GLN A 90 -0.98 -13.09 6.89
N GLN A 91 -1.49 -12.64 5.73
CA GLN A 91 -2.90 -12.30 5.55
C GLN A 91 -3.82 -13.50 5.86
N VAL A 92 -3.35 -14.73 5.62
CA VAL A 92 -4.10 -15.97 5.88
C VAL A 92 -3.77 -16.61 7.24
N ASN A 93 -3.04 -15.91 8.11
CA ASN A 93 -2.67 -16.39 9.45
C ASN A 93 -2.45 -15.20 10.41
N ILE A 94 -3.42 -14.29 10.50
CA ILE A 94 -3.37 -13.14 11.39
C ILE A 94 -3.80 -13.60 12.79
N THR A 95 -2.84 -14.11 13.56
CA THR A 95 -3.11 -14.68 14.89
C THR A 95 -3.37 -13.59 15.93
N TYR A 96 -4.36 -13.79 16.79
CA TYR A 96 -4.66 -12.88 17.89
C TYR A 96 -5.06 -13.62 19.16
N CYS A 97 -4.99 -12.93 20.28
CA CYS A 97 -5.57 -13.39 21.55
C CYS A 97 -6.57 -12.35 22.06
N ILE A 98 -7.47 -12.79 22.96
CA ILE A 98 -8.39 -11.89 23.65
C ILE A 98 -8.11 -12.01 25.14
N SER A 99 -7.82 -10.91 25.83
CA SER A 99 -7.46 -10.97 27.25
C SER A 99 -8.59 -11.45 28.16
N ASP A 100 -8.29 -12.35 29.08
CA ASP A 100 -9.25 -12.74 30.14
C ASP A 100 -9.62 -11.59 31.08
N THR A 101 -8.86 -10.48 31.05
CA THR A 101 -9.16 -9.28 31.84
C THR A 101 -10.44 -8.56 31.41
N PHE A 102 -11.06 -8.92 30.28
CA PHE A 102 -12.44 -8.50 29.96
C PHE A 102 -13.47 -8.99 30.99
N GLY A 103 -13.12 -10.00 31.81
CA GLY A 103 -13.96 -10.49 32.90
C GLY A 103 -15.33 -10.95 32.40
N ALA A 104 -16.41 -10.41 32.99
CA ALA A 104 -17.78 -10.74 32.60
C ALA A 104 -18.07 -10.45 31.12
N ASN A 105 -17.36 -9.50 30.51
CA ASN A 105 -17.54 -9.12 29.10
C ASN A 105 -16.77 -10.03 28.12
N LYS A 106 -15.96 -10.97 28.60
CA LYS A 106 -15.09 -11.81 27.75
C LYS A 106 -15.88 -12.59 26.70
N SER A 107 -17.01 -13.19 27.08
CA SER A 107 -17.83 -13.96 26.12
C SER A 107 -18.46 -13.08 25.04
N ALA A 108 -18.92 -11.86 25.39
CA ALA A 108 -19.43 -10.90 24.44
C ALA A 108 -18.34 -10.42 23.47
N MET A 109 -17.13 -10.16 23.99
CA MET A 109 -15.95 -9.77 23.21
C MET A 109 -15.54 -10.85 22.20
N VAL A 110 -15.46 -12.12 22.63
CA VAL A 110 -15.17 -13.26 21.73
C VAL A 110 -16.22 -13.39 20.64
N THR A 111 -17.51 -13.30 21.00
CA THR A 111 -18.61 -13.39 20.03
C THR A 111 -18.56 -12.25 19.01
N ALA A 112 -18.30 -11.03 19.47
CA ALA A 112 -18.21 -9.86 18.60
C ALA A 112 -17.00 -9.91 17.67
N MET A 113 -15.81 -10.32 18.16
CA MET A 113 -14.63 -10.56 17.32
C MET A 113 -14.92 -11.61 16.26
N ASN A 114 -15.48 -12.77 16.64
CA ASN A 114 -15.77 -13.84 15.69
C ASN A 114 -16.72 -13.37 14.56
N ASN A 115 -17.73 -12.57 14.90
CA ASN A 115 -18.63 -12.00 13.90
C ASN A 115 -17.92 -10.97 12.99
N ALA A 116 -17.07 -10.14 13.57
CA ALA A 116 -16.35 -9.09 12.85
C ALA A 116 -15.25 -9.67 11.93
N THR A 117 -14.48 -10.65 12.39
CA THR A 117 -13.49 -11.36 11.57
C THR A 117 -14.16 -12.15 10.46
N ALA A 118 -15.24 -12.89 10.77
CA ALA A 118 -16.00 -13.64 9.76
C ALA A 118 -16.52 -12.74 8.63
N ALA A 119 -16.88 -11.48 8.91
CA ALA A 119 -17.30 -10.54 7.88
C ALA A 119 -16.17 -10.22 6.88
N TRP A 120 -14.94 -10.00 7.38
CA TRP A 120 -13.76 -9.75 6.53
C TRP A 120 -13.28 -11.00 5.81
N GLU A 121 -13.29 -12.16 6.46
CA GLU A 121 -12.93 -13.46 5.87
C GLU A 121 -13.92 -13.91 4.79
N ALA A 122 -15.20 -13.57 4.96
CA ALA A 122 -16.22 -13.76 3.92
C ALA A 122 -16.06 -12.77 2.75
N ALA A 123 -15.37 -11.64 2.97
CA ALA A 123 -15.18 -10.60 1.96
C ALA A 123 -13.86 -10.74 1.18
N ALA A 124 -12.82 -11.34 1.76
CA ALA A 124 -11.49 -11.40 1.17
C ALA A 124 -10.67 -12.63 1.61
N ASN A 125 -9.54 -12.87 0.95
CA ASN A 125 -8.57 -13.91 1.34
C ASN A 125 -7.70 -13.48 2.53
N VAL A 126 -8.36 -13.27 3.65
CA VAL A 126 -7.75 -13.05 4.97
C VAL A 126 -8.24 -14.12 5.92
N ASN A 127 -7.47 -14.43 6.97
CA ASN A 127 -7.85 -15.39 8.00
C ASN A 127 -7.27 -14.96 9.34
N PHE A 128 -8.17 -14.65 10.27
CA PHE A 128 -7.89 -14.24 11.62
C PHE A 128 -8.02 -15.46 12.54
N VAL A 129 -6.94 -15.77 13.26
CA VAL A 129 -6.88 -17.00 14.06
C VAL A 129 -6.82 -16.66 15.54
N HIS A 130 -7.92 -16.89 16.25
CA HIS A 130 -7.96 -16.73 17.69
C HIS A 130 -7.18 -17.88 18.36
N LEU A 131 -6.03 -17.56 18.96
CA LEU A 131 -5.22 -18.49 19.72
C LEU A 131 -5.57 -18.42 21.21
N THR A 132 -6.65 -19.12 21.59
CA THR A 132 -7.19 -19.13 22.96
C THR A 132 -6.17 -19.57 24.01
N GLN A 133 -5.15 -20.34 23.64
CA GLN A 133 -4.08 -20.73 24.57
C GLN A 133 -3.28 -19.54 25.11
N TYR A 134 -3.36 -18.36 24.49
CA TYR A 134 -2.68 -17.15 24.94
C TYR A 134 -3.59 -16.15 25.67
N ASP A 135 -4.90 -16.42 25.80
CA ASP A 135 -5.88 -15.49 26.36
C ASP A 135 -5.57 -15.06 27.81
N SER A 136 -5.10 -15.99 28.64
CA SER A 136 -4.72 -15.71 30.04
C SER A 136 -3.45 -14.87 30.19
N SER A 137 -2.70 -14.69 29.10
CA SER A 137 -1.45 -13.90 29.02
C SER A 137 -1.48 -12.88 27.87
N CYS A 138 -2.69 -12.52 27.43
CA CYS A 138 -2.88 -11.67 26.26
C CYS A 138 -2.53 -10.22 26.58
N THR A 139 -1.33 -9.82 26.20
CA THR A 139 -0.74 -8.52 26.51
C THR A 139 0.01 -7.98 25.31
N ALA A 140 0.38 -6.69 25.34
CA ALA A 140 1.21 -6.05 24.33
C ALA A 140 2.57 -6.76 24.11
N SER A 141 3.03 -7.54 25.09
CA SER A 141 4.29 -8.29 25.03
C SER A 141 4.13 -9.73 24.53
N GLN A 142 2.91 -10.21 24.26
CA GLN A 142 2.66 -11.57 23.81
C GLN A 142 3.12 -11.76 22.35
N SER A 143 4.34 -12.23 22.15
CA SER A 143 4.99 -12.33 20.83
C SER A 143 4.51 -13.49 19.96
N ASN A 144 3.77 -14.47 20.51
CA ASN A 144 3.26 -15.61 19.74
C ASN A 144 1.98 -15.29 18.93
N VAL A 145 1.42 -14.10 19.11
CA VAL A 145 0.29 -13.59 18.31
C VAL A 145 0.71 -12.33 17.57
N VAL A 146 0.07 -12.05 16.43
CA VAL A 146 0.27 -10.82 15.66
C VAL A 146 -0.16 -9.59 16.48
N PHE A 147 -1.31 -9.68 17.15
CA PHE A 147 -1.86 -8.61 17.98
C PHE A 147 -2.69 -9.14 19.16
N ASP A 148 -2.86 -8.29 20.17
CA ASP A 148 -3.68 -8.55 21.36
C ASP A 148 -4.94 -7.70 21.38
N VAL A 149 -6.04 -8.26 21.91
CA VAL A 149 -7.28 -7.51 22.17
C VAL A 149 -7.46 -7.38 23.68
N ARG A 150 -7.54 -6.14 24.17
CA ARG A 150 -7.57 -5.85 25.62
C ARG A 150 -8.61 -4.80 26.01
N PRO A 151 -9.20 -4.90 27.21
CA PRO A 151 -10.06 -3.85 27.74
C PRO A 151 -9.25 -2.65 28.20
N VAL A 152 -9.83 -1.47 28.05
CA VAL A 152 -9.42 -0.21 28.68
C VAL A 152 -10.65 0.49 29.25
N SER A 153 -10.44 1.58 30.00
CA SER A 153 -11.54 2.36 30.58
C SER A 153 -11.20 3.84 30.62
N GLY A 154 -12.22 4.69 30.43
CA GLY A 154 -12.09 6.14 30.52
C GLY A 154 -11.47 6.78 29.29
N GLN A 155 -11.46 6.08 28.16
CA GLN A 155 -10.95 6.58 26.90
C GLN A 155 -12.01 7.41 26.17
N SER A 156 -11.56 8.34 25.32
CA SER A 156 -12.45 9.12 24.45
C SER A 156 -12.96 8.33 23.24
N TYR A 157 -12.44 7.13 23.04
CA TYR A 157 -12.78 6.23 21.94
C TYR A 157 -13.55 5.00 22.42
N LEU A 158 -14.37 4.42 21.54
CA LEU A 158 -15.05 3.16 21.81
C LEU A 158 -14.08 1.98 21.65
N ALA A 159 -13.34 1.97 20.56
CA ALA A 159 -12.21 1.10 20.36
C ALA A 159 -11.14 1.85 19.54
N ARG A 160 -9.93 1.30 19.53
CA ARG A 160 -8.86 1.74 18.63
C ARG A 160 -8.05 0.56 18.14
N ALA A 161 -7.46 0.71 16.96
CA ALA A 161 -6.67 -0.33 16.31
C ALA A 161 -5.27 0.17 15.95
N PHE A 162 -4.61 -0.57 15.06
CA PHE A 162 -3.24 -0.35 14.63
C PHE A 162 -3.11 -0.68 13.14
N PHE A 163 -2.03 -0.24 12.51
CA PHE A 163 -1.72 -0.59 11.12
C PHE A 163 -0.69 -1.73 11.02
N PRO A 164 -0.67 -2.54 9.94
CA PRO A 164 0.24 -3.68 9.79
C PRO A 164 1.73 -3.42 10.08
N ASN A 165 2.24 -2.21 9.83
CA ASN A 165 3.63 -1.84 10.10
C ASN A 165 3.91 -1.39 11.53
N SER A 166 2.90 -1.26 12.40
CA SER A 166 3.10 -0.91 13.81
C SER A 166 3.99 -1.94 14.51
N SER A 167 4.81 -1.47 15.45
CA SER A 167 5.65 -2.36 16.26
C SER A 167 4.79 -3.34 17.08
N ARG A 168 5.31 -4.52 17.44
CA ARG A 168 4.49 -5.54 18.14
C ARG A 168 3.81 -4.98 19.38
N SER A 169 4.50 -4.21 20.21
CA SER A 169 3.93 -3.62 21.43
C SER A 169 2.75 -2.66 21.15
N GLN A 170 2.67 -2.11 19.95
CA GLN A 170 1.60 -1.21 19.50
C GLN A 170 0.50 -1.94 18.70
N ARG A 171 0.73 -3.20 18.30
CA ARG A 171 -0.30 -4.01 17.62
C ARG A 171 -1.32 -4.53 18.62
N ASN A 172 -2.28 -3.68 18.96
CA ASN A 172 -3.37 -4.00 19.87
C ASN A 172 -4.68 -3.38 19.40
N ILE A 173 -5.77 -4.10 19.64
CA ILE A 173 -7.11 -3.51 19.65
C ILE A 173 -7.45 -3.24 21.11
N LEU A 174 -7.59 -1.97 21.47
CA LEU A 174 -8.03 -1.58 22.81
C LEU A 174 -9.51 -1.21 22.75
N VAL A 175 -10.29 -1.78 23.66
CA VAL A 175 -11.76 -1.62 23.69
C VAL A 175 -12.14 -0.98 25.01
N ASP A 176 -12.69 0.22 24.95
CA ASP A 176 -13.16 0.92 26.15
C ASP A 176 -14.40 0.24 26.73
N SER A 177 -14.53 0.32 28.06
CA SER A 177 -15.71 -0.16 28.80
C SER A 177 -17.06 0.33 28.26
N SER A 178 -17.12 1.54 27.69
CA SER A 178 -18.31 2.12 27.08
C SER A 178 -18.81 1.34 25.85
N SER A 179 -17.95 0.58 25.18
CA SER A 179 -18.31 -0.29 24.04
C SER A 179 -19.20 -1.47 24.40
N PHE A 180 -19.38 -1.75 25.69
CA PHE A 180 -20.32 -2.76 26.20
C PHE A 180 -21.64 -2.16 26.69
N GLY A 181 -21.78 -0.83 26.60
CA GLY A 181 -22.97 -0.08 27.01
C GLY A 181 -24.01 0.09 25.90
N ASN A 182 -24.79 1.16 25.99
CA ASN A 182 -25.76 1.51 24.95
C ASN A 182 -25.06 2.20 23.78
N LEU A 183 -24.94 1.48 22.67
CA LEU A 183 -24.29 1.94 21.43
C LEU A 183 -25.28 2.53 20.40
N GLY A 184 -26.55 2.67 20.77
CA GLY A 184 -27.59 3.12 19.85
C GLY A 184 -27.81 2.12 18.71
N GLN A 185 -27.46 2.52 17.48
CA GLN A 185 -27.66 1.70 16.28
C GLN A 185 -26.47 0.76 15.95
N TRP A 186 -25.34 0.90 16.65
CA TRP A 186 -24.18 0.03 16.46
C TRP A 186 -24.13 -1.07 17.51
N THR A 187 -23.37 -2.10 17.19
CA THR A 187 -23.02 -3.20 18.07
C THR A 187 -21.50 -3.21 18.27
N LEU A 188 -21.06 -3.91 19.31
CA LEU A 188 -19.65 -4.18 19.52
C LEU A 188 -19.02 -4.86 18.29
N ALA A 189 -19.76 -5.72 17.59
CA ALA A 189 -19.28 -6.38 16.38
C ALA A 189 -19.12 -5.40 15.21
N GLY A 190 -20.02 -4.42 15.06
CA GLY A 190 -19.89 -3.34 14.09
C GLY A 190 -18.64 -2.50 14.33
N ILE A 191 -18.42 -2.06 15.57
CA ILE A 191 -17.23 -1.30 15.97
C ILE A 191 -15.97 -2.11 15.67
N LEU A 192 -15.90 -3.37 16.08
CA LEU A 192 -14.73 -4.20 15.84
C LEU A 192 -14.51 -4.50 14.35
N ARG A 193 -15.56 -4.51 13.54
CA ARG A 193 -15.43 -4.66 12.08
C ARG A 193 -14.71 -3.46 11.47
N HIS A 194 -15.00 -2.26 11.97
CA HIS A 194 -14.25 -1.04 11.64
C HIS A 194 -12.78 -1.17 12.06
N GLU A 195 -12.53 -1.47 13.34
CA GLU A 195 -11.16 -1.62 13.86
C GLU A 195 -10.33 -2.65 13.08
N LEU A 196 -10.94 -3.78 12.71
CA LEU A 196 -10.28 -4.80 11.91
C LEU A 196 -9.89 -4.29 10.51
N GLY A 197 -10.62 -3.32 9.96
CA GLY A 197 -10.23 -2.65 8.72
C GLY A 197 -8.87 -1.96 8.83
N HIS A 198 -8.59 -1.27 9.95
CA HIS A 198 -7.26 -0.70 10.23
C HIS A 198 -6.19 -1.77 10.36
N THR A 199 -6.50 -2.89 11.03
CA THR A 199 -5.54 -4.01 11.14
C THR A 199 -5.20 -4.62 9.78
N LEU A 200 -6.04 -4.42 8.77
CA LEU A 200 -5.80 -4.81 7.38
C LEU A 200 -5.15 -3.69 6.55
N GLY A 201 -4.91 -2.51 7.11
CA GLY A 201 -4.25 -1.39 6.45
C GLY A 201 -5.19 -0.33 5.88
N PHE A 202 -6.51 -0.47 6.05
CA PHE A 202 -7.47 0.51 5.55
C PHE A 202 -7.56 1.71 6.49
N ARG A 203 -7.59 2.90 5.91
CA ARG A 203 -7.83 4.16 6.61
C ARG A 203 -9.30 4.55 6.52
N HIS A 204 -9.69 5.57 7.27
CA HIS A 204 -11.06 6.03 7.22
C HIS A 204 -11.43 6.65 5.90
N GLU A 205 -12.69 6.47 5.55
CA GLU A 205 -13.27 6.95 4.31
C GLU A 205 -13.45 8.47 4.28
N HIS A 206 -13.42 9.12 5.45
CA HIS A 206 -13.55 10.57 5.61
C HIS A 206 -12.23 11.33 5.44
N THR A 207 -11.12 10.63 5.17
CA THR A 207 -9.90 11.21 4.56
C THR A 207 -10.20 11.96 3.25
N ARG A 208 -11.42 11.83 2.71
CA ARG A 208 -11.86 12.41 1.45
C ARG A 208 -12.40 13.83 1.57
N PRO A 209 -11.99 14.79 0.70
CA PRO A 209 -12.66 16.09 0.59
C PRO A 209 -14.15 15.96 0.28
N GLU A 210 -14.56 14.88 -0.40
CA GLU A 210 -15.95 14.59 -0.73
C GLU A 210 -16.81 14.31 0.51
N ALA A 211 -16.21 13.99 1.66
CA ALA A 211 -16.93 13.89 2.94
C ALA A 211 -17.42 15.27 3.42
N GLY A 212 -16.76 16.35 3.00
CA GLY A 212 -17.16 17.74 3.29
C GLY A 212 -17.09 18.14 4.77
N THR A 213 -16.71 17.23 5.68
CA THR A 213 -16.54 17.44 7.13
C THR A 213 -15.61 16.36 7.68
N CYS A 214 -14.66 16.77 8.54
CA CYS A 214 -13.48 16.00 8.98
C CYS A 214 -12.51 15.68 7.83
N PHE A 215 -11.22 15.72 8.12
CA PHE A 215 -10.17 15.40 7.17
C PHE A 215 -9.01 14.76 7.93
N GLU A 216 -8.53 13.60 7.47
CA GLU A 216 -7.34 12.97 8.02
C GLU A 216 -6.12 13.39 7.22
N ASP A 217 -5.70 12.69 6.14
CA ASP A 217 -4.42 12.91 5.46
C ASP A 217 -4.28 12.46 4.01
N ASN A 218 -3.06 12.61 3.44
CA ASN A 218 -2.70 12.24 2.05
C ASN A 218 -1.75 11.02 1.90
N ASN A 219 -1.38 10.31 2.98
CA ASN A 219 -0.45 9.17 2.94
C ASN A 219 -1.17 7.87 2.61
N TYR A 220 -1.84 7.85 1.47
CA TYR A 220 -2.80 6.80 1.20
C TYR A 220 -2.92 6.56 -0.31
N ARG A 221 -3.39 5.39 -0.72
CA ARG A 221 -3.75 5.13 -2.13
C ARG A 221 -5.24 4.78 -2.28
N PRO A 222 -6.00 5.47 -3.16
CA PRO A 222 -7.37 5.12 -3.48
C PRO A 222 -7.51 3.66 -3.94
N LEU A 223 -8.45 2.94 -3.35
CA LEU A 223 -8.86 1.61 -3.80
C LEU A 223 -10.20 1.62 -4.54
N THR A 224 -11.12 2.49 -4.13
CA THR A 224 -12.46 2.64 -4.72
C THR A 224 -12.91 4.10 -4.76
N GLU A 225 -13.96 4.39 -5.52
CA GLU A 225 -14.71 5.65 -5.42
C GLU A 225 -15.32 5.87 -4.02
N TYR A 226 -15.68 7.11 -3.69
CA TYR A 226 -16.21 7.50 -2.37
C TYR A 226 -17.47 6.72 -2.00
N ASP A 227 -17.50 6.29 -0.75
CA ASP A 227 -18.61 5.57 -0.15
C ASP A 227 -18.94 6.14 1.23
N SER A 228 -19.88 7.07 1.30
CA SER A 228 -20.37 7.58 2.58
C SER A 228 -20.96 6.49 3.48
N LYS A 229 -21.23 5.27 2.98
CA LYS A 229 -21.68 4.13 3.77
C LYS A 229 -20.58 3.14 4.12
N SER A 230 -19.32 3.41 3.75
CA SER A 230 -18.20 2.52 4.08
C SER A 230 -18.18 2.17 5.56
N VAL A 231 -17.82 0.93 5.89
CA VAL A 231 -17.50 0.52 7.27
C VAL A 231 -16.45 1.44 7.88
N MET A 232 -15.53 1.97 7.07
CA MET A 232 -14.45 2.86 7.50
C MET A 232 -14.89 4.34 7.59
N HIS A 233 -16.17 4.65 7.40
CA HIS A 233 -16.67 6.02 7.45
C HIS A 233 -17.22 6.39 8.81
N TYR A 234 -16.73 7.50 9.36
CA TYR A 234 -17.22 8.05 10.61
C TYR A 234 -18.55 8.80 10.43
N PRO A 235 -19.58 8.48 11.22
CA PRO A 235 -20.88 9.16 11.18
C PRO A 235 -20.80 10.64 11.51
N GLN A 236 -19.96 11.02 12.47
CA GLN A 236 -19.68 12.43 12.82
C GLN A 236 -18.99 13.21 11.69
N CYS A 237 -18.53 12.50 10.66
CA CYS A 237 -17.87 13.04 9.48
C CYS A 237 -18.72 12.86 8.21
N ASN A 238 -20.06 12.77 8.33
CA ASN A 238 -21.02 12.50 7.25
C ASN A 238 -21.10 11.04 6.75
N GLY A 239 -20.60 10.09 7.55
CA GLY A 239 -20.88 8.68 7.34
C GLY A 239 -22.37 8.37 7.50
N THR A 240 -22.93 7.63 6.55
CA THR A 240 -24.36 7.29 6.46
C THR A 240 -24.62 5.80 6.64
N ASN A 241 -23.63 5.04 7.10
CA ASN A 241 -23.82 3.62 7.42
C ASN A 241 -24.76 3.47 8.63
N SER A 242 -26.03 3.19 8.35
CA SER A 242 -27.10 3.04 9.35
C SER A 242 -27.38 1.58 9.73
N GLY A 243 -26.56 0.63 9.27
CA GLY A 243 -26.82 -0.81 9.35
C GLY A 243 -25.85 -1.60 10.23
N ASP A 244 -25.27 -0.99 11.27
CA ASP A 244 -24.25 -1.59 12.15
C ASP A 244 -22.85 -1.75 11.52
N LEU A 245 -22.36 -0.69 10.85
CA LEU A 245 -21.02 -0.67 10.25
C LEU A 245 -20.76 -1.92 9.38
N VAL A 246 -21.76 -2.27 8.57
CA VAL A 246 -21.67 -3.41 7.64
C VAL A 246 -20.76 -3.06 6.48
N LEU A 247 -19.99 -4.05 6.01
CA LEU A 247 -19.17 -3.92 4.80
C LEU A 247 -20.07 -3.61 3.61
N THR A 248 -19.74 -2.56 2.86
CA THR A 248 -20.38 -2.26 1.59
C THR A 248 -19.74 -3.05 0.44
N ALA A 249 -20.37 -3.02 -0.74
CA ALA A 249 -19.76 -3.59 -1.94
C ALA A 249 -18.41 -2.92 -2.30
N LYS A 250 -18.24 -1.64 -1.95
CA LYS A 250 -16.98 -0.91 -2.19
C LYS A 250 -15.91 -1.30 -1.18
N ASP A 251 -16.26 -1.49 0.10
CA ASP A 251 -15.35 -2.05 1.10
C ASP A 251 -14.83 -3.42 0.65
N ILE A 252 -15.74 -4.31 0.21
CA ILE A 252 -15.41 -5.64 -0.30
C ILE A 252 -14.50 -5.56 -1.53
N THR A 253 -14.81 -4.68 -2.49
CA THR A 253 -13.98 -4.50 -3.69
C THR A 253 -12.58 -4.02 -3.32
N GLY A 254 -12.48 -3.05 -2.39
CA GLY A 254 -11.20 -2.51 -1.92
C GLY A 254 -10.33 -3.57 -1.24
N VAL A 255 -10.90 -4.36 -0.32
CA VAL A 255 -10.14 -5.41 0.36
C VAL A 255 -9.71 -6.53 -0.59
N GLN A 256 -10.55 -6.89 -1.56
CA GLN A 256 -10.21 -7.90 -2.57
C GLN A 256 -9.10 -7.43 -3.51
N ALA A 257 -8.99 -6.13 -3.80
CA ALA A 257 -7.90 -5.58 -4.58
C ALA A 257 -6.54 -5.72 -3.87
N ILE A 258 -6.53 -5.74 -2.53
CA ILE A 258 -5.31 -5.87 -1.72
C ILE A 258 -4.97 -7.31 -1.41
N TYR A 259 -5.97 -8.08 -0.97
CA TYR A 259 -5.80 -9.41 -0.38
C TYR A 259 -6.33 -10.55 -1.25
N GLY A 260 -7.17 -10.26 -2.26
CA GLY A 260 -7.82 -11.27 -3.12
C GLY A 260 -9.21 -11.70 -2.61
N ALA A 261 -9.95 -12.43 -3.46
CA ALA A 261 -11.30 -12.92 -3.18
C ALA A 261 -11.32 -14.03 -2.09
N PRO A 262 -12.41 -14.15 -1.31
CA PRO A 262 -12.55 -15.15 -0.24
C PRO A 262 -12.46 -16.58 -0.80
N GLY A 263 -11.84 -17.49 -0.06
CA GLY A 263 -11.59 -18.86 -0.51
C GLY A 263 -10.50 -18.98 -1.60
N GLY A 264 -9.85 -17.88 -1.97
CA GLY A 264 -8.77 -17.86 -2.94
C GLY A 264 -7.49 -18.52 -2.42
N GLN A 265 -6.88 -19.36 -3.26
CA GLN A 265 -5.42 -19.46 -3.27
C GLN A 265 -4.83 -18.03 -3.29
N PRO A 266 -3.68 -17.78 -2.63
CA PRO A 266 -3.05 -16.46 -2.60
C PRO A 266 -3.07 -15.83 -4.00
N PRO A 267 -3.29 -14.50 -4.13
CA PRO A 267 -3.26 -13.84 -5.42
C PRO A 267 -2.00 -14.32 -6.15
N PRO A 268 -2.09 -14.71 -7.45
CA PRO A 268 -0.90 -15.16 -8.16
C PRO A 268 0.18 -14.12 -7.91
N PRO A 269 1.40 -14.56 -7.52
CA PRO A 269 2.47 -13.63 -7.20
C PRO A 269 2.54 -12.58 -8.30
N PRO A 270 2.86 -11.30 -7.97
CA PRO A 270 3.19 -10.35 -9.03
C PRO A 270 4.14 -11.07 -9.98
N PRO A 271 3.90 -11.05 -11.31
CA PRO A 271 4.65 -11.89 -12.23
C PRO A 271 6.12 -11.81 -11.83
N PRO A 272 6.76 -12.97 -11.54
CA PRO A 272 8.11 -12.99 -10.97
C PRO A 272 8.92 -12.02 -11.80
N ALA A 273 9.60 -11.06 -11.15
CA ALA A 273 10.30 -9.98 -11.82
C ALA A 273 10.94 -10.57 -13.07
N GLN A 274 10.30 -10.40 -14.23
CA GLN A 274 10.72 -11.18 -15.37
C GLN A 274 12.10 -10.63 -15.66
N CYS A 275 13.08 -11.52 -15.74
CA CYS A 275 14.41 -11.10 -16.14
C CYS A 275 14.24 -10.20 -17.37
N ALA A 276 14.95 -9.06 -17.37
CA ALA A 276 14.79 -8.04 -18.41
C ALA A 276 14.89 -8.64 -19.84
N HIS A 277 15.58 -9.77 -19.95
CA HIS A 277 15.52 -10.71 -21.06
C HIS A 277 15.77 -12.16 -20.57
N ASP A 278 15.64 -13.12 -21.48
CA ASP A 278 15.95 -14.54 -21.22
C ASP A 278 17.42 -14.72 -20.78
N LYS A 279 17.66 -15.56 -19.77
CA LYS A 279 19.00 -15.89 -19.22
C LYS A 279 19.94 -16.52 -20.25
N CYS A 280 19.40 -17.05 -21.33
CA CYS A 280 20.18 -17.61 -22.42
C CYS A 280 20.59 -16.57 -23.46
N ILE A 281 20.06 -15.35 -23.42
CA ILE A 281 20.35 -14.28 -24.37
C ILE A 281 21.27 -13.25 -23.71
N SER A 282 22.35 -12.85 -24.38
CA SER A 282 23.21 -11.76 -23.89
C SER A 282 22.49 -10.40 -23.96
N GLY A 283 22.74 -9.53 -22.98
CA GLY A 283 22.09 -8.24 -22.86
C GLY A 283 22.51 -7.46 -21.62
N SER A 284 21.62 -6.57 -21.15
CA SER A 284 21.80 -5.81 -19.91
C SER A 284 21.95 -6.73 -18.71
N ALA A 285 22.67 -6.31 -17.66
CA ALA A 285 22.78 -7.09 -16.43
C ALA A 285 21.39 -7.53 -15.91
N LEU A 286 21.25 -8.81 -15.57
CA LEU A 286 20.00 -9.35 -15.03
C LEU A 286 19.96 -9.18 -13.51
N THR A 287 18.78 -8.91 -12.97
CA THR A 287 18.61 -8.68 -11.52
C THR A 287 18.58 -10.01 -10.77
N SER A 288 19.43 -10.16 -9.76
CA SER A 288 19.36 -11.31 -8.84
C SER A 288 17.95 -11.44 -8.26
N GLY A 289 17.39 -12.65 -8.26
CA GLY A 289 16.01 -12.91 -7.87
C GLY A 289 14.99 -12.93 -9.02
N CYS A 290 15.36 -12.54 -10.25
CA CYS A 290 14.46 -12.59 -11.41
C CYS A 290 14.21 -14.03 -11.94
N ASP A 291 15.19 -14.92 -11.77
CA ASP A 291 15.12 -16.35 -12.08
C ASP A 291 16.04 -17.11 -11.11
N ALA A 292 15.67 -18.33 -10.71
CA ALA A 292 16.44 -19.12 -9.74
C ALA A 292 17.86 -19.45 -10.21
N CYS A 293 18.08 -19.58 -11.52
CA CYS A 293 19.42 -19.74 -12.08
C CYS A 293 20.18 -18.40 -12.12
N VAL A 294 19.51 -17.31 -12.47
CA VAL A 294 20.12 -15.97 -12.43
C VAL A 294 20.60 -15.64 -11.02
N THR A 295 19.83 -15.95 -9.98
CA THR A 295 20.27 -15.78 -8.58
C THR A 295 21.56 -16.54 -8.25
N GLN A 296 21.69 -17.78 -8.75
CA GLN A 296 22.89 -18.60 -8.55
C GLN A 296 24.09 -18.01 -9.30
N ILE A 297 23.87 -17.57 -10.54
CA ILE A 297 24.89 -16.92 -11.36
C ILE A 297 25.33 -15.61 -10.71
N CYS A 298 24.42 -14.73 -10.28
CA CYS A 298 24.76 -13.49 -9.59
C CYS A 298 25.58 -13.70 -8.31
N ALA A 299 25.36 -14.82 -7.61
CA ALA A 299 26.11 -15.16 -6.40
C ALA A 299 27.52 -15.67 -6.69
N ALA A 300 27.73 -16.27 -7.86
CA ALA A 300 29.02 -16.80 -8.29
C ALA A 300 29.84 -15.78 -9.10
N ASP A 301 29.19 -15.07 -10.02
CA ASP A 301 29.73 -13.97 -10.80
C ASP A 301 28.87 -12.69 -10.65
N PRO A 302 29.24 -11.79 -9.72
CA PRO A 302 28.59 -10.50 -9.55
C PRO A 302 28.62 -9.60 -10.79
N TYR A 303 29.52 -9.83 -11.76
CA TYR A 303 29.59 -9.06 -13.01
C TYR A 303 28.28 -9.17 -13.80
N CYS A 304 27.73 -10.39 -13.87
CA CYS A 304 26.50 -10.70 -14.61
C CYS A 304 25.27 -9.89 -14.16
N CYS A 305 25.30 -9.39 -12.92
CA CYS A 305 24.15 -8.75 -12.28
C CYS A 305 24.40 -7.30 -11.84
N SER A 306 25.63 -6.80 -12.01
CA SER A 306 26.02 -5.41 -11.74
C SER A 306 26.51 -4.67 -12.97
N THR A 307 27.00 -5.38 -13.99
CA THR A 307 27.65 -4.77 -15.16
C THR A 307 26.97 -5.17 -16.47
N SER A 308 26.96 -6.44 -16.86
CA SER A 308 26.37 -6.89 -18.13
C SER A 308 26.10 -8.39 -18.12
N TRP A 309 25.07 -8.84 -18.84
CA TRP A 309 24.83 -10.28 -19.07
C TRP A 309 25.45 -10.71 -20.41
N ASP A 310 26.72 -11.09 -20.41
CA ASP A 310 27.46 -11.38 -21.63
C ASP A 310 27.50 -12.89 -21.99
N SER A 311 28.37 -13.29 -22.91
CA SER A 311 28.50 -14.69 -23.32
C SER A 311 29.04 -15.61 -22.23
N GLN A 312 29.77 -15.08 -21.25
CA GLN A 312 30.23 -15.84 -20.08
C GLN A 312 29.05 -16.12 -19.16
N CYS A 313 28.23 -15.11 -18.85
CA CYS A 313 26.99 -15.28 -18.08
C CYS A 313 26.03 -16.32 -18.70
N VAL A 314 25.93 -16.36 -20.04
CA VAL A 314 25.14 -17.38 -20.74
C VAL A 314 25.75 -18.79 -20.63
N GLN A 315 27.08 -18.92 -20.67
CA GLN A 315 27.76 -20.21 -20.44
C GLN A 315 27.58 -20.70 -19.00
N GLU A 316 27.51 -19.77 -18.05
CA GLU A 316 27.29 -20.05 -16.64
C GLU A 316 25.91 -20.62 -16.34
N VAL A 317 24.91 -20.39 -17.20
CA VAL A 317 23.61 -21.09 -17.11
C VAL A 317 23.80 -22.61 -17.16
N ASN A 318 24.80 -23.09 -17.91
CA ASN A 318 25.14 -24.50 -17.95
C ASN A 318 26.02 -24.93 -16.80
N SER A 319 27.12 -24.22 -16.53
CA SER A 319 28.11 -24.66 -15.54
C SER A 319 27.66 -24.47 -14.09
N ILE A 320 26.79 -23.50 -13.80
CA ILE A 320 26.34 -23.17 -12.43
C ILE A 320 25.00 -23.81 -12.12
N CYS A 321 24.03 -23.70 -13.03
CA CYS A 321 22.67 -24.14 -12.78
C CYS A 321 22.31 -25.50 -13.40
N GLY A 322 23.21 -26.08 -14.21
CA GLY A 322 22.97 -27.34 -14.92
C GLY A 322 21.92 -27.26 -16.04
N LEU A 323 21.56 -26.05 -16.49
CA LEU A 323 20.56 -25.84 -17.54
C LEU A 323 21.24 -25.73 -18.90
N SER A 324 20.58 -26.19 -19.96
CA SER A 324 21.08 -26.00 -21.32
C SER A 324 20.36 -24.83 -21.96
N CYS A 325 21.09 -23.73 -22.12
CA CYS A 325 20.77 -22.80 -23.19
C CYS A 325 21.02 -23.55 -24.49
N GLY A 326 19.95 -24.02 -25.15
CA GLY A 326 20.04 -24.70 -26.45
C GLY A 326 20.85 -23.86 -27.45
N ALA A 327 21.13 -24.38 -28.64
CA ALA A 327 21.90 -23.65 -29.66
C ALA A 327 21.38 -22.22 -29.78
N GLN A 328 22.16 -21.27 -29.24
CA GLN A 328 21.74 -19.89 -29.18
C GLN A 328 21.54 -19.43 -30.62
N PRO A 329 20.44 -18.73 -30.93
CA PRO A 329 20.35 -18.12 -32.24
C PRO A 329 21.59 -17.25 -32.39
N ALA A 330 22.37 -17.52 -33.44
CA ALA A 330 23.51 -16.67 -33.75
C ALA A 330 23.02 -15.22 -33.75
N PRO A 331 23.75 -14.27 -33.12
CA PRO A 331 23.37 -12.87 -33.16
C PRO A 331 23.15 -12.48 -34.62
N CYS A 332 22.09 -11.71 -34.89
CA CYS A 332 21.81 -11.30 -36.25
C CYS A 332 23.06 -10.66 -36.85
N ALA A 333 23.40 -11.04 -38.09
CA ALA A 333 24.58 -10.51 -38.77
C ALA A 333 24.56 -8.96 -38.84
N HIS A 334 23.36 -8.36 -38.79
CA HIS A 334 23.11 -6.94 -38.61
C HIS A 334 21.68 -6.72 -38.08
N SER A 335 21.33 -5.47 -37.78
CA SER A 335 19.95 -5.08 -37.43
C SER A 335 18.95 -5.45 -38.53
N VAL A 336 17.73 -5.83 -38.13
CA VAL A 336 16.58 -6.06 -39.03
C VAL A 336 16.19 -4.80 -39.84
N CYS A 337 16.70 -3.64 -39.45
CA CYS A 337 16.42 -2.34 -40.05
C CYS A 337 17.46 -1.89 -41.08
N THR A 338 18.51 -2.69 -41.25
CA THR A 338 19.60 -2.39 -42.17
C THR A 338 19.61 -3.46 -43.25
N THR A 339 19.72 -3.04 -44.52
CA THR A 339 19.91 -4.00 -45.62
C THR A 339 21.29 -4.64 -45.52
N GLY A 340 21.42 -5.92 -45.84
CA GLY A 340 22.69 -6.61 -45.76
C GLY A 340 22.65 -8.05 -46.25
N VAL A 341 23.47 -8.89 -45.62
CA VAL A 341 23.45 -10.35 -45.86
C VAL A 341 22.13 -10.92 -45.36
N LYS A 342 21.77 -12.14 -45.79
CA LYS A 342 20.58 -12.80 -45.23
C LYS A 342 20.71 -12.93 -43.70
N LEU A 343 19.62 -12.67 -42.98
CA LEU A 343 19.56 -12.92 -41.54
C LEU A 343 19.14 -14.38 -41.29
N ALA A 344 19.68 -14.99 -40.23
CA ALA A 344 19.22 -16.30 -39.79
C ALA A 344 17.81 -16.17 -39.20
N ALA A 345 16.92 -17.10 -39.54
CA ALA A 345 15.50 -16.97 -39.20
C ALA A 345 15.21 -16.92 -37.70
N ASN A 346 16.09 -17.48 -36.88
CA ASN A 346 15.94 -17.46 -35.43
C ASN A 346 16.71 -16.31 -34.75
N CYS A 347 17.47 -15.48 -35.47
CA CYS A 347 18.38 -14.53 -34.84
C CYS A 347 17.69 -13.40 -34.05
N SER A 348 16.41 -13.13 -34.33
CA SER A 348 15.54 -12.25 -33.55
C SER A 348 14.07 -12.62 -33.77
N SER A 349 13.19 -12.21 -32.86
CA SER A 349 11.74 -12.39 -33.01
C SER A 349 11.19 -11.76 -34.30
N CYS A 350 11.74 -10.61 -34.69
CA CYS A 350 11.37 -9.94 -35.94
C CYS A 350 11.90 -10.67 -37.17
N ALA A 351 13.15 -11.16 -37.15
CA ALA A 351 13.66 -12.02 -38.21
C ALA A 351 12.78 -13.26 -38.37
N THR A 352 12.39 -13.93 -37.29
CA THR A 352 11.47 -15.08 -37.35
C THR A 352 10.15 -14.73 -38.03
N THR A 353 9.56 -13.58 -37.68
CA THR A 353 8.29 -13.12 -38.24
C THR A 353 8.39 -12.81 -39.74
N VAL A 354 9.45 -12.11 -40.16
CA VAL A 354 9.69 -11.79 -41.57
C VAL A 354 10.00 -13.06 -42.36
N CYS A 355 10.92 -13.90 -41.89
CA CYS A 355 11.29 -15.15 -42.56
C CYS A 355 10.11 -16.12 -42.73
N ALA A 356 9.16 -16.13 -41.80
CA ALA A 356 7.98 -16.99 -41.88
C ALA A 356 7.00 -16.53 -42.99
N LYS A 357 7.03 -15.25 -43.37
CA LYS A 357 6.14 -14.65 -44.37
C LYS A 357 6.82 -14.45 -45.72
N ASP A 358 8.07 -13.99 -45.69
CA ASP A 358 8.95 -13.89 -46.86
C ASP A 358 10.24 -14.71 -46.65
N PRO A 359 10.26 -15.97 -47.13
CA PRO A 359 11.44 -16.82 -47.10
C PRO A 359 12.63 -16.26 -47.89
N TYR A 360 12.44 -15.32 -48.83
CA TYR A 360 13.53 -14.71 -49.58
C TYR A 360 14.50 -13.97 -48.65
N CYS A 361 13.99 -13.29 -47.63
CA CYS A 361 14.78 -12.51 -46.68
C CYS A 361 15.84 -13.33 -45.93
N CYS A 362 15.64 -14.65 -45.84
CA CYS A 362 16.41 -15.54 -44.96
C CYS A 362 17.09 -16.68 -45.72
N ASN A 363 16.68 -16.90 -46.97
CA ASN A 363 17.35 -17.82 -47.89
C ASN A 363 18.30 -17.11 -48.83
N THR A 364 17.98 -15.87 -49.23
CA THR A 364 18.69 -15.13 -50.28
C THR A 364 19.41 -13.89 -49.74
N LYS A 365 18.67 -12.86 -49.29
CA LYS A 365 19.24 -11.58 -48.87
C LYS A 365 18.26 -10.75 -48.05
N TRP A 366 18.76 -9.99 -47.09
CA TRP A 366 17.97 -8.98 -46.38
C TRP A 366 18.02 -7.63 -47.12
N ASP A 367 17.05 -7.35 -47.99
CA ASP A 367 17.01 -6.13 -48.79
C ASP A 367 15.98 -5.09 -48.30
N GLY A 368 15.74 -4.04 -49.09
CA GLY A 368 14.84 -2.95 -48.71
C GLY A 368 13.39 -3.40 -48.49
N THR A 369 12.96 -4.47 -49.16
CA THR A 369 11.64 -5.08 -48.94
C THR A 369 11.60 -5.72 -47.56
N CYS A 370 12.61 -6.52 -47.21
CA CYS A 370 12.73 -7.14 -45.89
C CYS A 370 12.73 -6.11 -44.74
N VAL A 371 13.36 -4.94 -44.95
CA VAL A 371 13.34 -3.84 -43.96
C VAL A 371 11.94 -3.21 -43.84
N ASN A 372 11.22 -3.05 -44.95
CA ASN A 372 9.85 -2.51 -44.93
C ASN A 372 8.86 -3.50 -44.30
N GLU A 373 9.05 -4.79 -44.54
CA GLU A 373 8.31 -5.89 -43.92
C GLU A 373 8.58 -5.96 -42.41
N ALA A 374 9.84 -5.84 -42.00
CA ALA A 374 10.21 -5.74 -40.58
C ALA A 374 9.51 -4.57 -39.88
N LYS A 375 9.49 -3.38 -40.51
CA LYS A 375 8.74 -2.21 -40.01
C LYS A 375 7.24 -2.48 -39.89
N SER A 376 6.68 -3.23 -40.83
CA SER A 376 5.23 -3.46 -40.92
C SER A 376 4.73 -4.55 -39.99
N TRP A 377 5.54 -5.58 -39.72
CA TRP A 377 5.07 -6.79 -39.05
C TRP A 377 5.58 -6.99 -37.62
N CYS A 378 6.61 -6.24 -37.21
CA CYS A 378 7.28 -6.47 -35.93
C CYS A 378 6.93 -5.47 -34.81
N GLY A 379 5.91 -4.62 -35.00
CA GLY A 379 5.40 -3.68 -33.99
C GLY A 379 6.18 -2.36 -33.88
N ALA A 380 5.60 -1.39 -33.16
CA ALA A 380 6.16 -0.05 -32.96
C ALA A 380 7.41 -0.11 -32.07
N GLY A 381 8.58 -0.15 -32.70
CA GLY A 381 9.88 -0.25 -32.03
C GLY A 381 10.90 -1.11 -32.75
N ALA A 382 10.48 -1.88 -33.77
CA ALA A 382 11.41 -2.75 -34.49
C ALA A 382 12.49 -1.98 -35.26
N CYS A 383 12.14 -0.80 -35.81
CA CYS A 383 13.01 0.02 -36.67
C CYS A 383 12.75 1.53 -36.50
N ASN A 384 12.68 1.98 -35.25
CA ASN A 384 12.60 3.40 -34.90
C ASN A 384 13.97 3.98 -34.59
#